data_AF-A0AA35RT93-F1
#
_entry.id   AF-A0AA35RT93-F1
#
_cell.length_a   1.000
_cell.length_b   1.000
_cell.length_c   1.000
_cell.angle_alpha   90.00
_cell.angle_beta   90.00
_cell.angle_gamma   90.00
#
_symmetry.space_group_name_H-M   'P 1'
#
loop_
_entity.id
_entity.type
_entity.pdbx_description
1 polymer ?
#
loop_
_entity_poly.entity_id
_entity_poly.type
_entity_poly.pdbx_seq_one_letter_code
_entity_poly.pdbx_strand_id
1 'polypeptide(L)'
;MRPLWLLISLFTFALIKAQAGTSGKEVTKRHAGSGDSNEGFPPFIELLRGRDGRDGRDGEPGPKGSPGATGEKGDTGPQGPPGPSSGGVTYIRWGRTTCPNTPGTELVYKGWAAGSHYSHTGGGSNYQCVTEEPQNLAFGPGTADSSYIYGAEYQIFGNTPRGQHHLNDDDVPCAVCYVSTRVAHLMIPGRYTCPPNWTREYYGYLMA
;
A
#
# COMPACT_ATOMS: atom_id res chain seq x y z
N MET A 1 39.81 -61.18 19.85
CA MET A 1 40.84 -60.23 20.33
C MET A 1 40.51 -58.84 19.79
N ARG A 2 40.20 -57.88 20.68
CA ARG A 2 40.25 -56.41 20.49
C ARG A 2 41.69 -55.94 20.77
N PRO A 3 42.21 -54.75 20.38
CA PRO A 3 41.62 -53.38 20.49
C PRO A 3 41.75 -52.46 19.23
N LEU A 4 40.86 -51.48 18.96
CA LEU A 4 40.78 -50.06 19.45
C LEU A 4 41.90 -49.18 18.82
N TRP A 5 41.75 -48.06 18.10
CA TRP A 5 40.80 -46.93 18.05
C TRP A 5 40.86 -46.19 16.67
N LEU A 6 39.75 -45.63 16.18
CA LEU A 6 39.64 -44.18 15.87
C LEU A 6 38.15 -43.79 15.69
N LEU A 7 37.70 -42.82 16.48
CA LEU A 7 36.35 -42.24 16.50
C LEU A 7 36.40 -40.85 15.85
N ILE A 8 35.65 -40.63 14.76
CA ILE A 8 35.28 -39.34 14.16
C ILE A 8 33.96 -39.63 13.41
N SER A 9 32.81 -38.96 13.52
CA SER A 9 32.39 -37.69 14.11
C SER A 9 30.91 -37.83 14.50
N LEU A 10 30.56 -37.39 15.71
CA LEU A 10 29.19 -37.12 16.13
C LEU A 10 28.75 -35.79 15.49
N PHE A 11 27.94 -35.82 14.43
CA PHE A 11 27.10 -34.67 14.09
C PHE A 11 25.80 -34.74 14.89
N THR A 12 25.89 -34.40 16.16
CA THR A 12 24.76 -33.87 16.93
C THR A 12 24.39 -32.50 16.38
N PHE A 13 23.48 -32.42 15.42
CA PHE A 13 22.66 -31.22 15.22
C PHE A 13 21.48 -31.29 16.19
N ALA A 14 21.78 -30.98 17.45
CA ALA A 14 20.76 -30.72 18.45
C ALA A 14 20.56 -29.21 18.56
N LEU A 15 19.28 -28.83 18.43
CA LEU A 15 18.61 -27.65 18.97
C LEU A 15 18.63 -26.31 18.19
N ILE A 16 17.41 -26.01 17.73
CA ILE A 16 16.63 -24.78 17.99
C ILE A 16 17.19 -23.48 17.39
N LYS A 17 16.56 -23.08 16.29
CA LYS A 17 15.82 -21.81 16.33
C LYS A 17 14.35 -22.12 16.09
N ALA A 18 13.60 -22.18 17.18
CA ALA A 18 12.22 -21.74 17.14
C ALA A 18 12.26 -20.32 16.59
N GLN A 19 11.73 -20.11 15.38
CA GLN A 19 11.33 -18.76 15.02
C GLN A 19 10.21 -18.44 16.00
N ALA A 20 10.54 -17.61 17.01
CA ALA A 20 9.56 -17.05 17.89
C ALA A 20 8.43 -16.52 17.00
N GLY A 21 7.22 -17.06 17.18
CA GLY A 21 6.02 -16.38 16.71
C GLY A 21 5.98 -15.07 17.47
N THR A 22 6.60 -14.04 16.91
CA THR A 22 6.52 -12.69 17.46
C THR A 22 5.07 -12.28 17.29
N SER A 23 4.32 -12.30 18.39
CA SER A 23 2.99 -11.69 18.47
C SER A 23 3.09 -10.26 17.91
N GLY A 24 2.02 -9.80 17.23
CA GLY A 24 1.95 -8.45 16.69
C GLY A 24 2.30 -7.38 17.73
N LYS A 25 2.06 -7.66 19.02
CA LYS A 25 2.39 -6.82 20.19
C LYS A 25 3.88 -6.47 20.34
N GLU A 26 4.82 -7.29 19.85
CA GLU A 26 6.28 -6.99 19.88
C GLU A 26 6.77 -6.26 18.62
N VAL A 27 6.12 -6.49 17.48
CA VAL A 27 6.47 -5.81 16.21
C VAL A 27 6.00 -4.35 16.24
N THR A 28 4.90 -4.07 16.95
CA THR A 28 4.18 -2.79 16.98
C THR A 28 4.43 -1.96 18.26
N LYS A 29 5.68 -1.87 18.72
CA LYS A 29 6.09 -0.83 19.70
C LYS A 29 7.30 -0.06 19.20
N ARG A 30 7.35 0.22 17.91
CA ARG A 30 8.52 0.83 17.26
C ARG A 30 8.23 2.30 16.93
N HIS A 31 9.25 3.14 17.13
CA HIS A 31 9.16 4.58 16.98
C HIS A 31 9.07 4.93 15.49
N ALA A 32 8.08 5.74 15.09
CA ALA A 32 8.06 6.32 13.75
C ALA A 32 9.04 7.50 13.73
N GLY A 33 10.22 7.30 13.14
CA GLY A 33 11.22 8.37 12.99
C GLY A 33 10.74 9.41 11.97
N SER A 34 10.65 10.68 12.40
CA SER A 34 10.49 11.84 11.52
C SER A 34 11.85 12.21 10.93
N GLY A 35 12.07 11.94 9.65
CA GLY A 35 13.19 12.51 8.89
C GLY A 35 12.79 13.86 8.32
N ASP A 36 13.50 14.92 8.73
CA ASP A 36 13.22 16.29 8.30
C ASP A 36 13.82 16.62 6.93
N SER A 37 13.13 17.55 6.30
CA SER A 37 13.13 18.16 4.98
C SER A 37 14.46 18.57 4.33
N ASN A 38 14.54 18.33 3.01
CA ASN A 38 15.14 19.27 2.06
C ASN A 38 14.87 18.83 0.61
N GLU A 39 13.69 19.16 0.09
CA GLU A 39 13.47 19.27 -1.37
C GLU A 39 12.66 20.54 -1.60
N GLY A 40 13.31 21.54 -2.19
CA GLY A 40 12.81 22.91 -2.34
C GLY A 40 11.73 23.02 -3.42
N PHE A 41 10.58 23.58 -3.05
CA PHE A 41 9.58 24.06 -4.02
C PHE A 41 9.81 25.55 -4.31
N PRO A 42 10.01 25.97 -5.57
CA PRO A 42 10.13 27.38 -5.91
C PRO A 42 8.74 28.07 -5.95
N PRO A 43 8.65 29.36 -5.55
CA PRO A 43 7.39 30.09 -5.55
C PRO A 43 7.04 30.62 -6.96
N PHE A 44 5.85 30.30 -7.46
CA PHE A 44 5.32 30.86 -8.72
C PHE A 44 4.18 31.85 -8.43
N ILE A 45 4.53 33.08 -8.03
CA ILE A 45 3.59 34.22 -8.02
C ILE A 45 4.32 35.43 -8.61
N GLU A 46 4.17 35.63 -9.92
CA GLU A 46 4.45 36.91 -10.57
C GLU A 46 3.34 37.17 -11.61
N LEU A 47 2.27 37.85 -11.17
CA LEU A 47 1.17 38.20 -12.05
C LEU A 47 0.61 39.58 -11.71
N LEU A 48 1.38 40.67 -11.83
CA LEU A 48 0.81 42.03 -11.95
C LEU A 48 1.78 42.99 -12.67
N ARG A 49 1.67 43.10 -14.01
CA ARG A 49 2.05 44.33 -14.74
C ARG A 49 0.99 44.60 -15.82
N GLY A 50 0.40 45.80 -15.76
CA GLY A 50 -0.70 46.25 -16.59
C GLY A 50 -0.32 46.32 -18.08
N ARG A 51 -1.31 46.07 -18.94
CA ARG A 51 -1.19 46.12 -20.40
C ARG A 51 -1.41 47.55 -20.89
N ASP A 52 -0.56 48.01 -21.80
CA ASP A 52 -0.72 49.30 -22.47
C ASP A 52 -1.90 49.30 -23.46
N GLY A 53 -2.36 50.51 -23.80
CA GLY A 53 -3.54 50.78 -24.63
C GLY A 53 -3.39 50.34 -26.08
N ARG A 54 -4.53 50.04 -26.71
CA ARG A 54 -4.60 49.49 -28.08
C ARG A 54 -4.34 50.59 -29.12
N ASP A 55 -3.50 50.28 -30.10
CA ASP A 55 -3.35 51.08 -31.32
C ASP A 55 -4.58 50.94 -32.23
N GLY A 56 -4.77 51.93 -33.12
CA GLY A 56 -5.91 52.08 -34.02
C GLY A 56 -6.05 50.97 -35.06
N ARG A 57 -7.29 50.73 -35.51
CA ARG A 57 -7.61 49.64 -36.45
C ARG A 57 -7.09 49.95 -37.86
N ASP A 58 -6.35 49.01 -38.44
CA ASP A 58 -6.07 49.00 -39.87
C ASP A 58 -7.35 48.69 -40.68
N GLY A 59 -7.43 49.22 -41.89
CA GLY A 59 -8.57 49.04 -42.80
C GLY A 59 -8.75 47.59 -43.23
N GLU A 60 -9.99 47.19 -43.53
CA GLU A 60 -10.32 45.80 -43.86
C GLU A 60 -9.57 45.33 -45.11
N PRO A 61 -8.84 44.20 -45.04
CA PRO A 61 -8.30 43.53 -46.22
C PRO A 61 -9.44 43.11 -47.15
N GLY A 62 -9.24 43.23 -48.46
CA GLY A 62 -10.19 42.76 -49.46
C GLY A 62 -10.55 41.27 -49.28
N PRO A 63 -11.71 40.83 -49.78
CA PRO A 63 -12.23 39.49 -49.52
C PRO A 63 -11.23 38.42 -49.98
N LYS A 64 -10.80 37.58 -49.03
CA LYS A 64 -9.94 36.43 -49.31
C LYS A 64 -10.68 35.47 -50.24
N GLY A 65 -10.03 35.04 -51.32
CA GLY A 65 -10.58 34.01 -52.21
C GLY A 65 -11.02 32.77 -51.43
N SER A 66 -12.09 32.11 -51.88
CA SER A 66 -12.66 30.93 -51.24
C SER A 66 -11.57 29.90 -50.93
N PRO A 67 -11.48 29.36 -49.70
CA PRO A 67 -10.53 28.30 -49.37
C PRO A 67 -10.68 27.13 -50.35
N GLY A 68 -9.56 26.62 -50.86
CA GLY A 68 -9.55 25.37 -51.62
C GLY A 68 -10.15 24.24 -50.78
N ALA A 69 -10.83 23.29 -51.43
CA ALA A 69 -11.45 22.17 -50.75
C ALA A 69 -10.44 21.44 -49.84
N THR A 70 -10.84 21.22 -48.59
CA THR A 70 -10.05 20.46 -47.62
C THR A 70 -9.77 19.07 -48.18
N GLY A 71 -8.49 18.71 -48.34
CA GLY A 71 -8.09 17.38 -48.77
C GLY A 71 -8.64 16.31 -47.84
N GLU A 72 -8.93 15.12 -48.38
CA GLU A 72 -9.47 14.02 -47.60
C GLU A 72 -8.53 13.68 -46.44
N LYS A 73 -9.13 13.39 -45.27
CA LYS A 73 -8.38 12.99 -44.08
C LYS A 73 -7.66 11.67 -44.41
N GLY A 74 -6.33 11.68 -44.34
CA GLY A 74 -5.54 10.47 -44.53
C GLY A 74 -5.94 9.34 -43.57
N ASP A 75 -5.78 8.11 -44.02
CA ASP A 75 -6.14 6.92 -43.25
C ASP A 75 -5.49 6.90 -41.88
N THR A 76 -6.20 6.36 -40.89
CA THR A 76 -5.65 6.20 -39.55
C THR A 76 -4.53 5.17 -39.62
N GLY A 77 -3.33 5.56 -39.20
CA GLY A 77 -2.16 4.67 -39.18
C GLY A 77 -2.41 3.44 -38.28
N PRO A 78 -1.64 2.36 -38.49
CA PRO A 78 -1.76 1.15 -37.69
C PRO A 78 -1.53 1.44 -36.21
N GLN A 79 -2.32 0.79 -35.34
CA GLN A 79 -2.13 0.86 -33.90
C GLN A 79 -0.71 0.39 -33.55
N GLY A 80 0.00 1.15 -32.71
CA GLY A 80 1.31 0.76 -32.21
C GLY A 80 1.26 -0.55 -31.41
N PRO A 81 2.40 -1.23 -31.23
CA PRO A 81 2.46 -2.45 -30.43
C PRO A 81 1.93 -2.20 -29.01
N PRO A 82 1.31 -3.20 -28.37
CA PRO A 82 0.95 -3.10 -26.95
C PRO A 82 2.16 -2.69 -26.13
N GLY A 83 1.98 -1.69 -25.25
CA GLY A 83 3.02 -1.29 -24.31
C GLY A 83 3.42 -2.44 -23.37
N PRO A 84 4.58 -2.34 -22.70
CA PRO A 84 5.00 -3.35 -21.72
C PRO A 84 3.90 -3.59 -20.69
N SER A 85 3.66 -4.87 -20.34
CA SER A 85 2.72 -5.26 -19.29
C SER A 85 3.27 -4.90 -17.91
N SER A 86 3.27 -3.60 -17.58
CA SER A 86 3.67 -3.06 -16.27
C SER A 86 2.45 -2.75 -15.38
N GLY A 87 1.29 -3.35 -15.68
CA GLY A 87 0.04 -3.09 -14.98
C GLY A 87 -0.21 -4.13 -13.90
N GLY A 88 -0.22 -3.70 -12.65
CA GLY A 88 -0.67 -4.50 -11.52
C GLY A 88 -1.06 -3.56 -10.39
N VAL A 89 -1.90 -4.05 -9.47
CA VAL A 89 -2.33 -3.27 -8.31
C VAL A 89 -2.06 -4.04 -7.03
N THR A 90 -1.69 -3.32 -5.97
CA THR A 90 -1.61 -3.88 -4.62
C THR A 90 -2.85 -3.53 -3.81
N TYR A 91 -3.25 -4.44 -2.92
CA TYR A 91 -4.27 -4.16 -1.90
C TYR A 91 -3.96 -4.90 -0.61
N ILE A 92 -4.50 -4.39 0.49
CA ILE A 92 -4.39 -5.01 1.81
C ILE A 92 -5.64 -5.84 2.06
N ARG A 93 -5.45 -7.12 2.35
CA ARG A 93 -6.49 -8.03 2.81
C ARG A 93 -6.45 -8.13 4.34
N TRP A 94 -7.34 -7.39 4.99
CA TRP A 94 -7.47 -7.39 6.45
C TRP A 94 -8.12 -8.69 6.98
N GLY A 95 -7.70 -9.16 8.15
CA GLY A 95 -8.22 -10.35 8.83
C GLY A 95 -7.75 -11.69 8.25
N ARG A 96 -6.74 -11.68 7.37
CA ARG A 96 -6.16 -12.87 6.73
C ARG A 96 -4.67 -12.68 6.49
N THR A 97 -3.90 -13.76 6.60
CA THR A 97 -2.45 -13.80 6.30
C THR A 97 -2.13 -14.32 4.89
N THR A 98 -3.15 -14.59 4.08
CA THR A 98 -3.02 -15.16 2.74
C THR A 98 -3.78 -14.32 1.71
N CYS A 99 -3.38 -14.39 0.45
CA CYS A 99 -4.11 -13.81 -0.67
C CYS A 99 -5.12 -14.81 -1.26
N PRO A 100 -6.14 -14.35 -2.02
CA PRO A 100 -6.99 -15.25 -2.78
C PRO A 100 -6.18 -16.07 -3.79
N ASN A 101 -6.53 -17.34 -3.96
CA ASN A 101 -5.92 -18.24 -4.94
C ASN A 101 -6.51 -17.99 -6.34
N THR A 102 -6.28 -16.81 -6.90
CA THR A 102 -6.70 -16.43 -8.25
C THR A 102 -5.49 -16.22 -9.17
N PRO A 103 -5.60 -16.52 -10.48
CA PRO A 103 -4.49 -16.33 -11.41
C PRO A 103 -3.97 -14.88 -11.43
N GLY A 104 -2.66 -14.73 -11.30
CA GLY A 104 -1.99 -13.43 -11.26
C GLY A 104 -2.02 -12.72 -9.91
N THR A 105 -2.54 -13.37 -8.85
CA THR A 105 -2.46 -12.85 -7.48
C THR A 105 -1.30 -13.49 -6.74
N GLU A 106 -0.45 -12.68 -6.12
CA GLU A 106 0.66 -13.12 -5.27
C GLU A 106 0.68 -12.40 -3.92
N LEU A 107 1.16 -13.10 -2.90
CA LEU A 107 1.42 -12.50 -1.59
C LEU A 107 2.74 -11.72 -1.66
N VAL A 108 2.68 -10.42 -1.39
CA VAL A 108 3.87 -9.58 -1.26
C VAL A 108 4.48 -9.78 0.12
N TYR A 109 3.68 -9.57 1.17
CA TYR A 109 4.05 -9.89 2.55
C TYR A 109 2.79 -10.05 3.41
N LYS A 110 2.96 -10.66 4.59
CA LYS A 110 1.95 -10.75 5.64
C LYS A 110 2.43 -10.05 6.90
N GLY A 111 1.48 -9.74 7.77
CA GLY A 111 1.81 -9.20 9.08
C GLY A 111 0.56 -8.81 9.87
N TRP A 112 0.64 -7.68 10.56
CA TRP A 112 -0.35 -7.26 11.54
C TRP A 112 -0.86 -5.85 11.25
N ALA A 113 -2.17 -5.64 11.42
CA ALA A 113 -2.73 -4.30 11.38
C ALA A 113 -2.22 -3.49 12.57
N ALA A 114 -1.82 -2.26 12.33
CA ALA A 114 -1.30 -1.39 13.38
C ALA A 114 -1.65 0.08 13.12
N GLY A 115 -1.88 0.84 14.17
CA GLY A 115 -2.27 2.25 14.11
C GLY A 115 -1.85 2.99 15.37
N SER A 116 -2.41 4.18 15.59
CA SER A 116 -2.19 4.92 16.83
C SER A 116 -2.92 4.26 18.01
N HIS A 117 -2.40 4.40 19.22
CA HIS A 117 -3.15 4.02 20.41
C HIS A 117 -4.41 4.89 20.53
N TYR A 118 -5.53 4.29 20.92
CA TYR A 118 -6.83 4.96 20.96
C TYR A 118 -6.86 6.21 21.86
N SER A 119 -5.95 6.31 22.84
CA SER A 119 -5.85 7.46 23.75
C SER A 119 -4.84 8.53 23.32
N HIS A 120 -4.09 8.33 22.22
CA HIS A 120 -3.05 9.26 21.79
C HIS A 120 -3.58 10.28 20.78
N THR A 121 -3.25 11.56 20.98
CA THR A 121 -3.53 12.64 20.03
C THR A 121 -2.29 12.92 19.16
N GLY A 122 -2.47 13.06 17.84
CA GLY A 122 -1.38 13.46 16.93
C GLY A 122 -0.56 12.33 16.29
N GLY A 123 -1.07 11.10 16.28
CA GLY A 123 -0.46 9.97 15.54
C GLY A 123 -1.04 9.75 14.14
N GLY A 124 -0.53 8.72 13.43
CA GLY A 124 -1.07 8.31 12.13
C GLY A 124 -2.54 7.84 12.25
N SER A 125 -3.44 8.41 11.45
CA SER A 125 -4.88 8.19 11.57
C SER A 125 -5.38 6.86 10.98
N ASN A 126 -4.59 6.21 10.14
CA ASN A 126 -5.01 5.01 9.40
C ASN A 126 -4.24 3.77 9.85
N TYR A 127 -4.95 2.64 9.91
CA TYR A 127 -4.32 1.34 10.11
C TYR A 127 -3.42 0.99 8.92
N GLN A 128 -2.21 0.57 9.23
CA GLN A 128 -1.22 0.08 8.27
C GLN A 128 -1.00 -1.42 8.46
N CYS A 129 -0.71 -2.13 7.37
CA CYS A 129 -0.30 -3.53 7.46
C CYS A 129 1.22 -3.58 7.67
N VAL A 130 1.65 -3.82 8.90
CA VAL A 130 3.06 -3.86 9.28
C VAL A 130 3.57 -5.28 9.08
N THR A 131 4.70 -5.43 8.39
CA THR A 131 5.31 -6.74 8.12
C THR A 131 5.68 -7.47 9.41
N GLU A 132 5.57 -8.80 9.41
CA GLU A 132 6.08 -9.65 10.49
C GLU A 132 7.62 -9.74 10.51
N GLU A 133 8.28 -9.25 9.45
CA GLU A 133 9.75 -9.26 9.29
C GLU A 133 10.31 -7.81 9.30
N PRO A 134 10.30 -7.12 10.46
CA PRO A 134 10.70 -5.71 10.53
C PRO A 134 12.22 -5.53 10.37
N GLN A 135 12.61 -4.52 9.59
CA GLN A 135 13.98 -4.01 9.56
C GLN A 135 14.03 -2.69 10.35
N ASN A 136 15.08 -2.52 11.15
CA ASN A 136 15.25 -1.30 11.96
C ASN A 136 16.41 -0.48 11.43
N LEU A 137 16.19 0.83 11.32
CA LEU A 137 17.29 1.76 11.18
C LEU A 137 17.91 2.01 12.55
N ALA A 138 19.24 2.13 12.61
CA ALA A 138 19.93 2.49 13.84
C ALA A 138 19.63 3.94 14.17
N PHE A 139 18.99 4.17 15.32
CA PHE A 139 18.82 5.51 15.88
C PHE A 139 19.97 5.80 16.85
N GLY A 140 20.48 7.04 16.84
CA GLY A 140 21.45 7.50 17.82
C GLY A 140 20.88 7.47 19.24
N PRO A 141 21.72 7.45 20.29
CA PRO A 141 21.24 7.45 21.67
C PRO A 141 20.49 8.76 21.97
N GLY A 142 19.19 8.66 22.27
CA GLY A 142 18.33 9.78 22.65
C GLY A 142 16.87 9.34 22.73
N THR A 143 16.10 9.92 23.66
CA THR A 143 14.65 9.75 23.72
C THR A 143 14.03 10.61 22.62
N ALA A 144 13.39 9.98 21.64
CA ALA A 144 12.61 10.70 20.64
C ALA A 144 11.19 10.91 21.19
N ASP A 145 10.67 12.15 21.15
CA ASP A 145 9.24 12.47 21.30
C ASP A 145 8.48 11.97 20.07
N SER A 146 8.46 10.66 19.86
CA SER A 146 7.96 10.02 18.64
C SER A 146 6.53 9.54 18.76
N SER A 147 5.82 9.51 17.64
CA SER A 147 4.58 8.76 17.53
C SER A 147 4.86 7.26 17.52
N TYR A 148 4.07 6.52 18.29
CA TYR A 148 4.12 5.06 18.36
C TYR A 148 3.05 4.45 17.46
N ILE A 149 3.39 3.37 16.78
CA ILE A 149 2.44 2.52 16.06
C ILE A 149 2.20 1.24 16.86
N TYR A 150 0.95 0.97 17.23
CA TYR A 150 0.48 -0.15 18.04
C TYR A 150 -0.34 -1.13 17.23
N GLY A 151 -0.25 -2.42 17.56
CA GLY A 151 -1.08 -3.46 16.95
C GLY A 151 -2.55 -3.19 17.19
N ALA A 152 -3.36 -3.37 16.15
CA ALA A 152 -4.80 -3.42 16.28
C ALA A 152 -5.18 -4.80 16.80
N GLU A 153 -6.00 -4.84 17.83
CA GLU A 153 -6.54 -6.09 18.38
C GLU A 153 -8.04 -6.17 18.13
N TYR A 154 -8.52 -7.40 17.99
CA TYR A 154 -9.94 -7.69 17.97
C TYR A 154 -10.52 -7.45 19.35
N GLN A 155 -11.38 -6.45 19.49
CA GLN A 155 -12.13 -6.24 20.72
C GLN A 155 -13.58 -6.63 20.49
N ILE A 156 -13.90 -7.91 20.74
CA ILE A 156 -15.19 -8.49 20.39
C ILE A 156 -15.85 -9.15 21.59
N PHE A 157 -16.74 -8.39 22.23
CA PHE A 157 -17.62 -8.87 23.29
C PHE A 157 -19.00 -9.24 22.75
N GLY A 158 -19.62 -10.30 23.28
CA GLY A 158 -20.99 -10.66 22.92
C GLY A 158 -21.12 -11.20 21.48
N ASN A 159 -22.33 -11.19 20.91
CA ASN A 159 -22.69 -11.97 19.71
C ASN A 159 -21.90 -11.54 18.46
N THR A 160 -20.91 -12.34 18.07
CA THR A 160 -20.01 -12.03 16.95
C THR A 160 -20.48 -12.69 15.66
N PRO A 161 -20.16 -12.11 14.49
CA PRO A 161 -20.40 -12.79 13.23
C PRO A 161 -19.68 -14.15 13.21
N ARG A 162 -20.44 -15.24 13.07
CA ARG A 162 -19.95 -16.63 13.09
C ARG A 162 -19.34 -17.11 14.42
N GLY A 163 -19.67 -16.49 15.56
CA GLY A 163 -19.26 -16.99 16.88
C GLY A 163 -17.74 -16.95 17.13
N GLN A 164 -17.05 -15.97 16.56
CA GLN A 164 -15.61 -15.77 16.67
C GLN A 164 -15.16 -15.08 17.98
N HIS A 165 -15.80 -15.37 19.11
CA HIS A 165 -15.44 -14.78 20.41
C HIS A 165 -14.01 -15.12 20.87
N HIS A 166 -13.45 -16.21 20.34
CA HIS A 166 -12.07 -16.63 20.64
C HIS A 166 -11.01 -15.65 20.13
N LEU A 167 -11.38 -14.72 19.25
CA LEU A 167 -10.47 -13.71 18.72
C LEU A 167 -10.30 -12.52 19.67
N ASN A 168 -11.00 -12.45 20.80
CA ASN A 168 -10.87 -11.30 21.69
C ASN A 168 -9.42 -11.11 22.16
N ASP A 169 -8.91 -9.88 22.06
CA ASP A 169 -7.54 -9.45 22.36
C ASP A 169 -6.45 -10.08 21.46
N ASP A 170 -6.84 -10.77 20.37
CA ASP A 170 -5.92 -11.25 19.34
C ASP A 170 -5.57 -10.15 18.35
N ASP A 171 -4.30 -10.13 17.93
CA ASP A 171 -3.80 -9.21 16.91
C ASP A 171 -4.53 -9.43 15.57
N VAL A 172 -4.93 -8.35 14.89
CA VAL A 172 -5.62 -8.42 13.60
C VAL A 172 -4.61 -8.72 12.48
N PRO A 173 -4.66 -9.89 11.83
CA PRO A 173 -3.71 -10.21 10.76
C PRO A 173 -4.02 -9.43 9.48
N CYS A 174 -3.00 -9.24 8.64
CA CYS A 174 -3.15 -8.66 7.32
C CYS A 174 -2.22 -9.33 6.29
N ALA A 175 -2.61 -9.25 5.03
CA ALA A 175 -1.81 -9.69 3.89
C ALA A 175 -1.83 -8.62 2.80
N VAL A 176 -0.67 -8.24 2.29
CA VAL A 176 -0.56 -7.37 1.13
C VAL A 176 -0.44 -8.24 -0.11
N CYS A 177 -1.39 -8.06 -1.02
CA CYS A 177 -1.53 -8.86 -2.23
C CYS A 177 -1.22 -7.99 -3.44
N TYR A 178 -0.45 -8.52 -4.38
CA TYR A 178 -0.27 -7.93 -5.71
C TYR A 178 -1.09 -8.72 -6.72
N VAL A 179 -1.76 -8.02 -7.64
CA VAL A 179 -2.53 -8.64 -8.71
C VAL A 179 -2.10 -8.08 -10.05
N SER A 180 -1.45 -8.92 -10.86
CA SER A 180 -0.91 -8.57 -12.18
C SER A 180 -1.98 -8.46 -13.27
N THR A 181 -3.21 -8.93 -13.00
CA THR A 181 -4.33 -8.90 -13.96
C THR A 181 -5.31 -7.75 -13.70
N ARG A 182 -4.93 -6.79 -12.84
CA ARG A 182 -5.78 -5.67 -12.42
C ARG A 182 -5.00 -4.36 -12.50
N VAL A 183 -5.71 -3.28 -12.77
CA VAL A 183 -5.13 -1.93 -12.92
C VAL A 183 -5.58 -0.98 -11.81
N ALA A 184 -6.58 -1.35 -11.03
CA ALA A 184 -7.12 -0.56 -9.94
C ALA A 184 -7.75 -1.44 -8.87
N HIS A 185 -7.75 -0.96 -7.63
CA HIS A 185 -8.40 -1.57 -6.48
C HIS A 185 -9.26 -0.51 -5.78
N LEU A 186 -10.42 -0.92 -5.27
CA LEU A 186 -11.33 -0.08 -4.51
C LEU A 186 -11.95 -0.87 -3.34
N MET A 187 -11.81 -0.33 -2.14
CA MET A 187 -12.53 -0.78 -0.96
C MET A 187 -13.83 0.04 -0.81
N ILE A 188 -14.98 -0.64 -0.76
CA ILE A 188 -16.28 0.00 -0.58
C ILE A 188 -16.89 -0.45 0.75
N PRO A 189 -16.79 0.36 1.83
CA PRO A 189 -17.44 0.04 3.09
C PRO A 189 -18.98 0.06 2.96
N GLY A 190 -19.66 -0.77 3.74
CA GLY A 190 -21.14 -0.79 3.82
C GLY A 190 -21.84 -1.66 2.76
N ARG A 191 -21.12 -2.32 1.85
CA ARG A 191 -21.70 -3.31 0.92
C ARG A 191 -20.74 -4.45 0.61
N TYR A 192 -21.28 -5.62 0.28
CA TYR A 192 -20.50 -6.83 -0.05
C TYR A 192 -20.57 -7.23 -1.54
N THR A 193 -21.28 -6.44 -2.34
CA THR A 193 -21.42 -6.62 -3.80
C THR A 193 -20.63 -5.53 -4.52
N CYS A 194 -20.07 -5.86 -5.68
CA CYS A 194 -19.33 -4.90 -6.50
C CYS A 194 -20.27 -4.03 -7.35
N PRO A 195 -19.88 -2.80 -7.71
CA PRO A 195 -20.51 -2.06 -8.79
C PRO A 195 -20.38 -2.79 -10.14
N PRO A 196 -21.17 -2.44 -11.17
CA PRO A 196 -21.00 -2.98 -12.51
C PRO A 196 -19.55 -2.80 -13.00
N ASN A 197 -19.03 -3.80 -13.74
CA ASN A 197 -17.66 -3.84 -14.27
C ASN A 197 -16.52 -3.88 -13.23
N TRP A 198 -16.84 -4.12 -11.95
CA TRP A 198 -15.85 -4.39 -10.92
C TRP A 198 -15.86 -5.87 -10.52
N THR A 199 -14.67 -6.42 -10.30
CA THR A 199 -14.50 -7.80 -9.80
C THR A 199 -14.24 -7.78 -8.31
N ARG A 200 -14.84 -8.72 -7.58
CA ARG A 200 -14.64 -8.84 -6.13
C ARG A 200 -13.34 -9.58 -5.83
N GLU A 201 -12.41 -8.89 -5.18
CA GLU A 201 -11.19 -9.52 -4.64
C GLU A 201 -11.43 -10.16 -3.26
N TYR A 202 -12.11 -9.45 -2.36
CA TYR A 202 -12.57 -10.02 -1.09
C TYR A 202 -13.77 -9.25 -0.50
N TYR A 203 -14.36 -9.79 0.57
CA TYR A 203 -15.37 -9.14 1.40
C TYR A 203 -15.20 -9.57 2.86
N GLY A 204 -15.75 -8.80 3.78
CA GLY A 204 -15.63 -9.07 5.22
C GLY A 204 -16.49 -8.13 6.06
N TYR A 205 -16.26 -8.17 7.36
CA TYR A 205 -16.89 -7.26 8.32
C TYR A 205 -16.00 -6.05 8.57
N LEU A 206 -16.61 -4.89 8.74
CA LEU A 206 -15.95 -3.72 9.30
C LEU A 206 -16.05 -3.81 10.82
N MET A 207 -14.91 -3.61 11.49
CA MET A 207 -14.78 -3.67 12.94
C MET A 207 -14.22 -2.33 13.43
N ALA A 208 -14.61 -1.91 14.62
CA ALA A 208 -14.17 -0.67 15.27
C ALA A 208 -13.96 -0.92 16.76
#